data_AF-A0A920A0X5-F1
#
_entry.id   AF-A0A920A0X5-F1
#
_cell.length_a   1.000
_cell.length_b   1.000
_cell.length_c   1.000
_cell.angle_alpha   90.00
_cell.angle_beta   90.00
_cell.angle_gamma   90.00
#
_symmetry.space_group_name_H-M   'P 1'
#
loop_
_entity.id
_entity.type
_entity.pdbx_description
1 polymer ?
#
loop_
_entity_poly.entity_id
_entity_poly.type
_entity_poly.pdbx_seq_one_letter_code
_entity_poly.pdbx_strand_id
1 'polypeptide(L)'
;MIDLRSSITSYLLATRTRKIFRGNNNFHKIIQFKKFLNTDKAIVPKVWYDTEVSSKSLVKISNNDRMIAVAPYSNWSKKDWSIKKYKTLLENEFFKSYTIILTGISNDIRNKKEFDDFLNSSSLKIINLFDWGNLRHMVPIFEKCDFFIGSDSGLMHLSASAGCKTFALFGPTNDLVYGPWGNHTVIKSNNDMPDHELENLSVEKVINSIKETLS
;
A
#
# COMPACT_ATOMS: atom_id res chain seq x y z
N MET A 1 19.97 -5.94 22.91
CA MET A 1 18.95 -6.44 21.96
C MET A 1 17.70 -5.58 22.03
N ILE A 2 17.17 -5.17 20.87
CA ILE A 2 15.89 -4.47 20.73
C ILE A 2 14.98 -5.36 19.88
N ASP A 3 13.78 -5.66 20.36
CA ASP A 3 12.79 -6.44 19.62
C ASP A 3 11.51 -5.62 19.44
N LEU A 4 11.18 -5.32 18.18
CA LEU A 4 9.98 -4.57 17.79
C LEU A 4 8.79 -5.47 17.45
N ARG A 5 9.00 -6.79 17.34
CA ARG A 5 7.99 -7.80 16.98
C ARG A 5 7.46 -8.56 18.19
N SER A 6 8.05 -8.38 19.36
CA SER A 6 7.64 -9.06 20.61
C SER A 6 7.76 -10.58 20.50
N SER A 7 8.77 -11.07 19.80
CA SER A 7 9.02 -12.48 19.54
C SER A 7 9.47 -13.22 20.82
N ILE A 8 9.03 -14.47 20.98
CA ILE A 8 9.41 -15.31 22.13
C ILE A 8 10.93 -15.54 22.19
N THR A 9 11.57 -15.68 21.04
CA THR A 9 13.03 -15.88 20.92
C THR A 9 13.85 -14.77 21.60
N SER A 10 13.33 -13.54 21.63
CA SER A 10 13.96 -12.40 22.28
C SER A 10 14.13 -12.58 23.79
N TYR A 11 13.28 -13.37 24.44
CA TYR A 11 13.39 -13.66 25.86
C TYR A 11 14.50 -14.67 26.19
N LEU A 12 14.90 -15.49 25.21
CA LEU A 12 15.85 -16.58 25.38
C LEU A 12 17.28 -16.19 24.96
N LEU A 13 17.45 -15.08 24.22
CA LEU A 13 18.77 -14.60 23.80
C LEU A 13 19.53 -13.97 24.97
N ALA A 14 20.74 -14.49 25.22
CA ALA A 14 21.70 -13.88 26.15
C ALA A 14 22.14 -12.50 25.63
N THR A 15 21.85 -11.45 26.40
CA THR A 15 22.14 -10.06 26.03
C THR A 15 22.35 -9.22 27.28
N ARG A 16 23.23 -8.23 27.22
CA ARG A 16 23.49 -7.30 28.34
C ARG A 16 22.29 -6.40 28.64
N THR A 17 21.60 -5.94 27.61
CA THR A 17 20.40 -5.10 27.71
C THR A 17 19.31 -5.61 26.78
N ARG A 18 18.06 -5.55 27.23
CA ARG A 18 16.88 -6.03 26.51
C ARG A 18 15.78 -4.97 26.54
N LYS A 19 15.28 -4.60 25.37
CA LYS A 19 14.07 -3.79 25.22
C LYS A 19 13.12 -4.53 24.28
N ILE A 20 11.93 -4.84 24.76
CA ILE A 20 10.90 -5.52 23.97
C ILE A 20 9.72 -4.58 23.84
N PHE A 21 9.39 -4.24 22.60
CA PHE A 21 8.26 -3.39 22.28
C PHE A 21 6.96 -4.11 22.62
N ARG A 22 5.97 -3.38 23.14
CA ARG A 22 4.60 -3.86 23.32
C ARG A 22 3.67 -2.84 22.69
N GLY A 23 3.02 -3.25 21.61
CA GLY A 23 2.09 -2.40 20.88
C GLY A 23 0.77 -2.19 21.63
N ASN A 24 0.04 -1.16 21.24
CA ASN A 24 -1.36 -0.92 21.61
C ASN A 24 -2.17 -0.49 20.39
N ASN A 25 -3.49 -0.33 20.57
CA ASN A 25 -4.42 0.05 19.51
C ASN A 25 -4.84 1.53 19.57
N ASN A 26 -4.14 2.36 20.36
CA ASN A 26 -4.57 3.72 20.67
C ASN A 26 -3.81 4.79 19.87
N PHE A 27 -2.61 4.47 19.39
CA PHE A 27 -1.74 5.42 18.70
C PHE A 27 -1.16 4.81 17.43
N HIS A 28 -0.78 5.66 16.49
CA HIS A 28 -0.06 5.25 15.30
C HIS A 28 1.24 4.51 15.63
N LYS A 29 1.59 3.46 14.88
CA LYS A 29 2.75 2.60 15.19
C LYS A 29 4.07 3.36 15.32
N ILE A 30 4.30 4.35 14.46
CA ILE A 30 5.48 5.21 14.50
C ILE A 30 5.55 6.03 15.80
N ILE A 31 4.42 6.53 16.30
CA ILE A 31 4.37 7.25 17.58
C ILE A 31 4.71 6.31 18.73
N GLN A 32 4.19 5.07 18.69
CA GLN A 32 4.52 4.05 19.68
C GLN A 32 6.02 3.72 19.65
N PHE A 33 6.64 3.62 18.47
CA PHE A 33 8.07 3.39 18.35
C PHE A 33 8.92 4.56 18.86
N LYS A 34 8.54 5.81 18.60
CA LYS A 34 9.22 6.99 19.18
C LYS A 34 9.23 6.94 20.70
N LYS A 35 8.07 6.67 21.32
CA LYS A 35 7.94 6.52 22.78
C LYS A 35 8.80 5.38 23.30
N PHE A 36 8.77 4.22 22.65
CA PHE A 36 9.54 3.05 23.04
C PHE A 36 11.06 3.25 22.95
N LEU A 37 11.52 3.95 21.92
CA LEU A 37 12.94 4.27 21.73
C LEU A 37 13.40 5.46 22.58
N ASN A 38 12.47 6.16 23.24
CA ASN A 38 12.71 7.39 24.00
C ASN A 38 13.47 8.44 23.17
N THR A 39 12.91 8.79 22.00
CA THR A 39 13.52 9.73 21.07
C THR A 39 12.52 10.76 20.56
N ASP A 40 12.97 12.01 20.51
CA ASP A 40 12.21 13.09 19.89
C ASP A 40 12.45 13.19 18.38
N LYS A 41 13.53 12.57 17.88
CA LYS A 41 13.85 12.50 16.44
C LYS A 41 12.66 11.95 15.65
N ALA A 42 12.36 12.60 14.53
CA ALA A 42 11.37 12.08 13.58
C ALA A 42 11.82 10.71 13.07
N ILE A 43 10.94 9.71 13.15
CA ILE A 43 11.13 8.38 12.57
C ILE A 43 10.24 8.33 11.35
N VAL A 44 10.80 8.64 10.18
CA VAL A 44 10.08 8.56 8.91
C VAL A 44 10.50 7.25 8.23
N PRO A 45 9.55 6.36 7.88
CA PRO A 45 9.87 5.18 7.08
C PRO A 45 10.57 5.58 5.79
N LYS A 46 11.69 4.95 5.48
CA LYS A 46 12.43 5.16 4.24
C LYS A 46 13.04 3.84 3.79
N VAL A 47 13.00 3.59 2.48
CA VAL A 47 13.70 2.48 1.85
C VAL A 47 14.77 3.05 0.93
N TRP A 48 16.01 2.63 1.16
CA TRP A 48 17.16 3.08 0.36
C TRP A 48 17.37 2.19 -0.86
N TYR A 49 17.64 2.83 -1.99
CA TYR A 49 18.01 2.18 -3.24
C TYR A 49 19.19 2.95 -3.87
N ASP A 50 19.95 2.26 -4.72
CA ASP A 50 21.09 2.82 -5.44
C ASP A 50 20.71 3.17 -6.90
N THR A 51 21.62 3.82 -7.62
CA THR A 51 21.38 4.25 -9.01
C THR A 51 21.07 3.07 -9.94
N GLU A 52 21.68 1.91 -9.73
CA GLU A 52 21.43 0.72 -10.55
C GLU A 52 19.98 0.22 -10.39
N VAL A 53 19.51 0.12 -9.14
CA VAL A 53 18.11 -0.21 -8.85
C VAL A 53 17.17 0.82 -9.46
N SER A 54 17.49 2.11 -9.32
CA SER A 54 16.71 3.20 -9.91
C SER A 54 16.58 3.07 -11.43
N SER A 55 17.71 2.90 -12.14
CA SER A 55 17.71 2.75 -13.60
C SER A 55 16.93 1.51 -14.05
N LYS A 56 17.08 0.37 -13.36
CA LYS A 56 16.33 -0.87 -13.66
C LYS A 56 14.82 -0.70 -13.44
N SER A 57 14.42 0.10 -12.48
CA SER A 57 13.01 0.45 -12.22
C SER A 57 12.43 1.38 -13.25
N LEU A 58 13.13 2.47 -13.57
CA LEU A 58 12.59 3.50 -14.44
C LEU A 58 12.44 3.05 -15.89
N VAL A 59 13.21 2.06 -16.37
CA VAL A 59 13.00 1.47 -17.70
C VAL A 59 11.70 0.66 -17.83
N LYS A 60 11.05 0.31 -16.71
CA LYS A 60 9.77 -0.42 -16.71
C LYS A 60 8.55 0.47 -16.87
N ILE A 61 8.74 1.78 -16.73
CA ILE A 61 7.66 2.76 -16.78
C ILE A 61 7.99 3.84 -17.80
N SER A 62 6.97 4.53 -18.30
CA SER A 62 7.13 5.62 -19.25
C SER A 62 7.20 6.95 -18.49
N ASN A 63 8.28 7.71 -18.66
CA ASN A 63 8.52 8.94 -17.91
C ASN A 63 7.55 10.10 -18.24
N ASN A 64 6.79 10.01 -19.34
CA ASN A 64 5.95 11.12 -19.83
C ASN A 64 4.45 10.91 -19.62
N ASP A 65 4.03 9.77 -19.06
CA ASP A 65 2.63 9.50 -18.80
C ASP A 65 2.25 9.88 -17.37
N ARG A 66 1.01 10.31 -17.17
CA ARG A 66 0.41 10.32 -15.83
C ARG A 66 0.27 8.87 -15.38
N MET A 67 0.74 8.55 -14.19
CA MET A 67 0.87 7.17 -13.72
C MET A 67 0.22 7.00 -12.37
N ILE A 68 -0.57 5.93 -12.23
CA ILE A 68 -1.11 5.55 -10.93
C ILE A 68 -0.66 4.13 -10.60
N ALA A 69 -0.12 3.95 -9.39
CA ALA A 69 0.24 2.63 -8.90
C ALA A 69 -0.96 1.99 -8.18
N VAL A 70 -1.19 0.72 -8.46
CA VAL A 70 -2.28 -0.05 -7.86
C VAL A 70 -1.76 -1.35 -7.28
N ALA A 71 -2.09 -1.62 -6.02
CA ALA A 71 -1.81 -2.90 -5.35
C ALA A 71 -3.12 -3.53 -4.86
N PRO A 72 -3.73 -4.42 -5.66
CA PRO A 72 -5.09 -4.89 -5.39
C PRO A 72 -5.18 -5.93 -4.27
N TYR A 73 -4.09 -6.64 -3.98
CA TYR A 73 -4.07 -7.75 -3.04
C TYR A 73 -3.17 -7.47 -1.83
N SER A 74 -3.57 -8.05 -0.70
CA SER A 74 -2.80 -8.12 0.53
C SER A 74 -2.57 -9.58 0.92
N ASN A 75 -1.89 -9.79 2.05
CA ASN A 75 -1.69 -11.12 2.62
C ASN A 75 -2.91 -11.68 3.38
N TRP A 76 -4.03 -10.93 3.47
CA TRP A 76 -5.25 -11.37 4.16
C TRP A 76 -6.47 -10.97 3.35
N SER A 77 -7.21 -11.97 2.87
CA SER A 77 -8.34 -11.79 1.95
C SER A 77 -9.42 -10.81 2.42
N LYS A 78 -9.68 -10.69 3.72
CA LYS A 78 -10.68 -9.75 4.26
C LYS A 78 -10.30 -8.27 4.09
N LYS A 79 -9.02 -8.00 3.83
CA LYS A 79 -8.49 -6.67 3.50
C LYS A 79 -8.42 -6.45 1.99
N ASP A 80 -8.76 -7.42 1.16
CA ASP A 80 -8.69 -7.26 -0.28
C ASP A 80 -9.95 -6.56 -0.79
N TRP A 81 -9.79 -5.76 -1.83
CA TRP A 81 -10.90 -5.20 -2.61
C TRP A 81 -10.91 -5.94 -3.94
N SER A 82 -12.05 -6.49 -4.35
CA SER A 82 -12.09 -7.41 -5.47
C SER A 82 -11.54 -6.79 -6.75
N ILE A 83 -10.87 -7.59 -7.58
CA ILE A 83 -10.30 -7.12 -8.84
C ILE A 83 -11.39 -6.57 -9.78
N LYS A 84 -12.62 -7.07 -9.66
CA LYS A 84 -13.80 -6.53 -10.36
C LYS A 84 -14.05 -5.07 -9.97
N LYS A 85 -13.96 -4.73 -8.69
CA LYS A 85 -14.13 -3.33 -8.25
C LYS A 85 -12.98 -2.43 -8.68
N TYR A 86 -11.74 -2.92 -8.63
CA TYR A 86 -10.61 -2.21 -9.24
C TYR A 86 -10.84 -1.99 -10.74
N LYS A 87 -11.31 -3.00 -11.47
CA LYS A 87 -11.66 -2.85 -12.90
C LYS A 87 -12.71 -1.75 -13.10
N THR A 88 -13.84 -1.83 -12.40
CA THR A 88 -14.90 -0.80 -12.50
C THR A 88 -14.41 0.60 -12.11
N LEU A 89 -13.54 0.69 -11.10
CA LEU A 89 -12.90 1.95 -10.70
C LEU A 89 -12.07 2.53 -11.85
N LEU A 90 -11.15 1.73 -12.37
CA LEU A 90 -10.14 2.17 -13.34
C LEU A 90 -10.72 2.41 -14.74
N GLU A 91 -11.88 1.81 -15.06
CA GLU A 91 -12.62 2.08 -16.30
C GLU A 91 -13.41 3.42 -16.27
N ASN A 92 -13.50 4.07 -15.10
CA ASN A 92 -14.10 5.41 -15.01
C ASN A 92 -13.29 6.44 -15.83
N GLU A 93 -13.99 7.39 -16.45
CA GLU A 93 -13.41 8.43 -17.31
C GLU A 93 -12.23 9.17 -16.66
N PHE A 94 -12.29 9.38 -15.34
CA PHE A 94 -11.22 10.02 -14.58
C PHE A 94 -9.86 9.32 -14.75
N PHE A 95 -9.84 7.98 -14.84
CA PHE A 95 -8.62 7.19 -14.88
C PHE A 95 -8.11 6.91 -16.29
N LYS A 96 -8.90 7.15 -17.34
CA LYS A 96 -8.51 6.84 -18.74
C LYS A 96 -7.27 7.58 -19.23
N SER A 97 -6.96 8.73 -18.62
CA SER A 97 -5.76 9.51 -18.94
C SER A 97 -4.49 9.01 -18.25
N TYR A 98 -4.59 8.01 -17.37
CA TYR A 98 -3.46 7.47 -16.63
C TYR A 98 -2.99 6.12 -17.19
N THR A 99 -1.69 5.90 -17.11
CA THR A 99 -1.09 4.57 -17.19
C THR A 99 -1.19 3.89 -15.83
N ILE A 100 -1.74 2.68 -15.80
CA ILE A 100 -1.96 1.90 -14.58
C ILE A 100 -0.74 1.00 -14.33
N ILE A 101 -0.06 1.19 -13.21
CA ILE A 101 1.05 0.33 -12.78
C ILE A 101 0.52 -0.68 -11.78
N LEU A 102 0.31 -1.93 -12.19
CA LEU A 102 -0.14 -2.99 -11.30
C LEU A 102 1.05 -3.60 -10.57
N THR A 103 0.97 -3.65 -9.24
CA THR A 103 2.02 -4.17 -8.37
C THR A 103 1.46 -5.19 -7.39
N GLY A 104 2.26 -6.19 -7.06
CA GLY A 104 1.84 -7.27 -6.17
C GLY A 104 2.69 -8.53 -6.37
N ILE A 105 2.29 -9.58 -5.68
CA ILE A 105 2.85 -10.91 -5.86
C ILE A 105 1.75 -11.85 -6.36
N SER A 106 2.07 -12.72 -7.32
CA SER A 106 1.05 -13.59 -7.91
C SER A 106 0.46 -14.58 -6.91
N ASN A 107 1.20 -14.91 -5.85
CA ASN A 107 0.74 -15.78 -4.77
C ASN A 107 -0.44 -15.18 -3.97
N ASP A 108 -0.62 -13.85 -3.98
CA ASP A 108 -1.73 -13.20 -3.30
C ASP A 108 -3.00 -13.13 -4.16
N ILE A 109 -2.91 -13.44 -5.46
CA ILE A 109 -4.05 -13.42 -6.38
C ILE A 109 -5.05 -14.52 -6.00
N ARG A 110 -6.26 -14.12 -5.60
CA ARG A 110 -7.32 -15.06 -5.18
C ARG A 110 -8.01 -15.76 -6.34
N ASN A 111 -8.21 -15.03 -7.44
CA ASN A 111 -8.86 -15.54 -8.63
C ASN A 111 -8.04 -15.15 -9.86
N LYS A 112 -7.16 -16.07 -10.29
CA LYS A 112 -6.26 -15.85 -11.41
C LYS A 112 -7.01 -15.60 -12.72
N LYS A 113 -8.12 -16.31 -12.96
CA LYS A 113 -8.94 -16.11 -14.16
C LYS A 113 -9.49 -14.69 -14.22
N GLU A 114 -10.06 -14.17 -13.15
CA GLU A 114 -10.58 -12.81 -13.12
C GLU A 114 -9.49 -11.74 -13.27
N PHE A 115 -8.30 -12.00 -12.71
CA PHE A 115 -7.15 -11.12 -12.89
C PHE A 115 -6.65 -11.11 -14.34
N ASP A 116 -6.49 -12.29 -14.96
CA ASP A 116 -6.08 -12.42 -16.36
C ASP A 116 -7.13 -11.81 -17.29
N ASP A 117 -8.43 -12.01 -17.01
CA ASP A 117 -9.53 -11.37 -17.74
C ASP A 117 -9.45 -9.84 -17.62
N PHE A 118 -9.14 -9.29 -16.44
CA PHE A 118 -8.92 -7.85 -16.25
C PHE A 118 -7.76 -7.32 -17.10
N LEU A 119 -6.62 -8.01 -17.12
CA LEU A 119 -5.46 -7.64 -17.94
C LEU A 119 -5.79 -7.62 -19.44
N ASN A 120 -6.56 -8.61 -19.91
CA ASN A 120 -6.82 -8.81 -21.34
C ASN A 120 -8.01 -8.00 -21.88
N SER A 121 -8.99 -7.67 -21.03
CA SER A 121 -10.26 -7.05 -21.46
C SER A 121 -10.30 -5.54 -21.29
N SER A 122 -9.30 -4.94 -20.66
CA SER A 122 -9.32 -3.50 -20.38
C SER A 122 -8.85 -2.70 -21.61
N SER A 123 -9.54 -1.61 -21.91
CA SER A 123 -9.03 -0.56 -22.81
C SER A 123 -7.96 0.32 -22.14
N LEU A 124 -7.53 -0.05 -20.93
CA LEU A 124 -6.62 0.72 -20.10
C LEU A 124 -5.17 0.44 -20.51
N LYS A 125 -4.33 1.47 -20.40
CA LYS A 125 -2.89 1.32 -20.55
C LYS A 125 -2.32 0.73 -19.25
N ILE A 126 -2.15 -0.58 -19.21
CA ILE A 126 -1.66 -1.31 -18.03
C ILE A 126 -0.19 -1.72 -18.21
N ILE A 127 0.63 -1.41 -17.21
CA ILE A 127 1.96 -1.99 -17.00
C ILE A 127 1.86 -2.95 -15.82
N ASN A 128 1.97 -4.26 -16.09
CA ASN A 128 1.91 -5.28 -15.06
C ASN A 128 3.32 -5.58 -14.51
N LEU A 129 3.54 -5.26 -13.23
CA LEU A 129 4.78 -5.51 -12.49
C LEU A 129 4.61 -6.53 -11.36
N PHE A 130 3.59 -7.39 -11.42
CA PHE A 130 3.48 -8.52 -10.51
C PHE A 130 4.75 -9.39 -10.58
N ASP A 131 5.25 -9.80 -9.41
CA ASP A 131 6.48 -10.57 -9.23
C ASP A 131 7.75 -9.92 -9.83
N TRP A 132 7.69 -8.66 -10.26
CA TRP A 132 8.84 -7.98 -10.84
C TRP A 132 9.66 -7.23 -9.78
N GLY A 133 10.94 -7.57 -9.70
CA GLY A 133 11.89 -6.90 -8.81
C GLY A 133 11.66 -7.22 -7.33
N ASN A 134 12.10 -6.32 -6.45
CA ASN A 134 11.88 -6.40 -5.01
C ASN A 134 11.40 -5.04 -4.47
N LEU A 135 11.16 -4.94 -3.16
CA LEU A 135 10.66 -3.70 -2.56
C LEU A 135 11.54 -2.47 -2.87
N ARG A 136 12.87 -2.61 -3.01
CA ARG A 136 13.76 -1.50 -3.38
C ARG A 136 13.48 -1.00 -4.80
N HIS A 137 13.07 -1.87 -5.71
CA HIS A 137 12.72 -1.51 -7.08
C HIS A 137 11.36 -0.81 -7.19
N MET A 138 10.46 -0.99 -6.22
CA MET A 138 9.16 -0.32 -6.22
C MET A 138 9.25 1.16 -5.83
N VAL A 139 10.24 1.54 -5.02
CA VAL A 139 10.38 2.93 -4.52
C VAL A 139 10.55 3.93 -5.67
N PRO A 140 11.50 3.76 -6.63
CA PRO A 140 11.63 4.69 -7.75
C PRO A 140 10.40 4.76 -8.65
N ILE A 141 9.62 3.68 -8.73
CA ILE A 141 8.36 3.65 -9.49
C ILE A 141 7.32 4.51 -8.79
N PHE A 142 7.12 4.32 -7.48
CA PHE A 142 6.16 5.08 -6.70
C PHE A 142 6.51 6.58 -6.63
N GLU A 143 7.80 6.93 -6.61
CA GLU A 143 8.26 8.32 -6.73
C GLU A 143 7.85 9.01 -8.04
N LYS A 144 7.53 8.25 -9.09
CA LYS A 144 7.07 8.77 -10.39
C LYS A 144 5.56 8.72 -10.58
N CYS A 145 4.82 8.04 -9.70
CA CYS A 145 3.37 7.98 -9.80
C CYS A 145 2.73 9.25 -9.22
N ASP A 146 1.68 9.76 -9.88
CA ASP A 146 0.84 10.85 -9.40
C ASP A 146 0.23 10.48 -8.03
N PHE A 147 -0.24 9.24 -7.90
CA PHE A 147 -0.72 8.66 -6.65
C PHE A 147 -0.75 7.13 -6.70
N PHE A 148 -0.92 6.53 -5.53
CA PHE A 148 -1.11 5.10 -5.31
C PHE A 148 -2.53 4.81 -4.80
N ILE A 149 -3.11 3.68 -5.20
CA ILE A 149 -4.35 3.13 -4.62
C ILE A 149 -4.12 1.66 -4.24
N GLY A 150 -4.45 1.27 -3.02
CA GLY A 150 -4.36 -0.13 -2.63
C GLY A 150 -4.89 -0.40 -1.23
N SER A 151 -5.06 -1.68 -0.92
CA SER A 151 -5.47 -2.12 0.41
C SER A 151 -4.35 -1.95 1.46
N ASP A 152 -4.74 -2.00 2.74
CA ASP A 152 -3.84 -2.09 3.88
C ASP A 152 -2.82 -3.24 3.74
N SER A 153 -1.63 -2.88 3.24
CA SER A 153 -0.58 -3.78 2.78
C SER A 153 0.81 -3.14 2.90
N GLY A 154 1.86 -3.97 2.75
CA GLY A 154 3.23 -3.48 2.72
C GLY A 154 3.49 -2.50 1.57
N LEU A 155 2.86 -2.69 0.40
CA LEU A 155 3.02 -1.81 -0.75
C LEU A 155 2.36 -0.43 -0.53
N MET A 156 1.25 -0.37 0.20
CA MET A 156 0.64 0.89 0.64
C MET A 156 1.58 1.69 1.54
N HIS A 157 2.19 1.05 2.54
CA HIS A 157 3.18 1.73 3.38
C HIS A 157 4.42 2.16 2.59
N LEU A 158 4.86 1.31 1.65
CA LEU A 158 6.01 1.59 0.81
C LEU A 158 5.77 2.79 -0.10
N SER A 159 4.59 2.91 -0.73
CA SER A 159 4.25 4.06 -1.59
C SER A 159 4.25 5.37 -0.81
N ALA A 160 3.66 5.40 0.38
CA ALA A 160 3.68 6.59 1.23
C ALA A 160 5.10 6.96 1.68
N SER A 161 5.93 5.96 2.01
CA SER A 161 7.34 6.17 2.38
C SER A 161 8.19 6.70 1.22
N ALA A 162 7.78 6.42 -0.02
CA ALA A 162 8.39 6.92 -1.24
C ALA A 162 7.94 8.36 -1.57
N GLY A 163 7.05 8.96 -0.76
CA GLY A 163 6.50 10.29 -1.00
C GLY A 163 5.36 10.33 -2.02
N CYS A 164 4.92 9.19 -2.53
CA CYS A 164 3.74 9.10 -3.39
C CYS A 164 2.48 9.44 -2.58
N LYS A 165 1.53 10.18 -3.18
CA LYS A 165 0.23 10.41 -2.54
C LYS A 165 -0.53 9.09 -2.49
N THR A 166 -0.84 8.61 -1.29
CA THR A 166 -1.39 7.26 -1.10
C THR A 166 -2.86 7.30 -0.72
N PHE A 167 -3.73 6.77 -1.58
CA PHE A 167 -5.12 6.46 -1.23
C PHE A 167 -5.18 5.04 -0.65
N ALA A 168 -5.30 4.99 0.67
CA ALA A 168 -5.27 3.76 1.43
C ALA A 168 -6.68 3.23 1.67
N LEU A 169 -6.96 2.05 1.13
CA LEU A 169 -8.26 1.40 1.27
C LEU A 169 -8.26 0.53 2.53
N PHE A 170 -9.13 0.86 3.48
CA PHE A 170 -9.23 0.18 4.77
C PHE A 170 -10.61 -0.48 4.95
N GLY A 171 -10.57 -1.73 5.44
CA GLY A 171 -11.75 -2.48 5.84
C GLY A 171 -11.74 -2.73 7.36
N PRO A 172 -11.40 -3.95 7.82
CA PRO A 172 -11.57 -4.32 9.22
C PRO A 172 -10.41 -3.85 10.12
N THR A 173 -9.32 -3.33 9.56
CA THR A 173 -8.14 -2.92 10.31
C THR A 173 -8.22 -1.48 10.78
N ASN A 174 -7.59 -1.21 11.93
CA ASN A 174 -7.57 0.11 12.54
C ASN A 174 -6.51 1.00 11.87
N ASP A 175 -6.94 1.88 10.99
CA ASP A 175 -6.10 2.88 10.32
C ASP A 175 -5.43 3.89 11.26
N LEU A 176 -5.99 4.15 12.45
CA LEU A 176 -5.31 5.00 13.44
C LEU A 176 -3.98 4.38 13.90
N VAL A 177 -3.87 3.05 13.83
CA VAL A 177 -2.68 2.28 14.22
C VAL A 177 -1.80 1.96 13.01
N TYR A 178 -2.43 1.55 11.91
CA TYR A 178 -1.79 0.97 10.73
C TYR A 178 -1.87 1.84 9.47
N GLY A 179 -2.35 3.08 9.57
CA GLY A 179 -2.33 4.02 8.46
C GLY A 179 -0.91 4.20 7.90
N PRO A 180 -0.77 4.52 6.60
CA PRO A 180 0.54 4.83 6.07
C PRO A 180 1.09 6.14 6.67
N TRP A 181 2.40 6.23 6.82
CA TRP A 181 3.05 7.44 7.31
C TRP A 181 3.54 8.27 6.12
N GLY A 182 2.97 9.46 5.93
CA GLY A 182 3.27 10.33 4.78
C GLY A 182 2.02 11.01 4.23
N ASN A 183 2.10 11.49 2.99
CA ASN A 183 0.97 12.10 2.29
C ASN A 183 -0.05 11.02 1.88
N HIS A 184 -1.17 10.93 2.59
CA HIS A 184 -2.17 9.90 2.35
C HIS A 184 -3.58 10.35 2.68
N THR A 185 -4.55 9.66 2.06
CA THR A 185 -5.97 9.73 2.38
C THR A 185 -6.45 8.32 2.66
N VAL A 186 -7.09 8.12 3.83
CA VAL A 186 -7.71 6.84 4.17
C VAL A 186 -9.16 6.82 3.69
N ILE A 187 -9.53 5.79 2.94
CA ILE A 187 -10.90 5.56 2.46
C ILE A 187 -11.39 4.24 3.08
N LYS A 188 -12.44 4.32 3.91
CA LYS A 188 -12.91 3.18 4.71
C LYS A 188 -14.24 2.62 4.21
N SER A 189 -14.41 1.31 4.31
CA SER A 189 -15.74 0.68 4.26
C SER A 189 -16.64 1.24 5.38
N ASN A 190 -17.95 1.27 5.17
CA ASN A 190 -18.88 1.77 6.19
C ASN A 190 -18.89 0.84 7.41
N ASN A 191 -19.04 1.44 8.60
CA ASN A 191 -19.03 0.72 9.88
C ASN A 191 -20.35 -0.03 10.19
N ASP A 192 -21.37 0.11 9.34
CA ASP A 192 -22.71 -0.44 9.61
C ASP A 192 -22.88 -1.90 9.20
N MET A 193 -21.83 -2.54 8.65
CA MET A 193 -21.84 -3.94 8.22
C MET A 193 -21.02 -4.82 9.18
N PRO A 194 -21.55 -5.97 9.64
CA PRO A 194 -21.00 -6.75 10.76
C PRO A 194 -19.57 -7.27 10.55
N ASP A 195 -19.14 -7.49 9.30
CA ASP A 195 -17.81 -8.04 9.02
C ASP A 195 -16.74 -6.99 8.67
N HIS A 196 -17.15 -5.72 8.50
CA HIS A 196 -16.27 -4.58 8.13
C HIS A 196 -15.29 -4.86 6.98
N GLU A 197 -15.61 -5.81 6.09
CA GLU A 197 -14.68 -6.22 5.04
C GLU A 197 -14.48 -5.09 4.03
N LEU A 198 -13.27 -4.99 3.49
CA LEU A 198 -12.96 -3.95 2.51
C LEU A 198 -13.86 -4.09 1.27
N GLU A 199 -14.32 -5.30 0.96
CA GLU A 199 -15.26 -5.57 -0.12
C GLU A 199 -16.60 -4.83 0.04
N ASN A 200 -16.95 -4.28 1.20
CA ASN A 200 -18.16 -3.44 1.34
C ASN A 200 -17.95 -1.99 0.90
N LEU A 201 -16.71 -1.57 0.62
CA LEU A 201 -16.41 -0.23 0.10
C LEU A 201 -16.92 -0.10 -1.35
N SER A 202 -17.76 0.92 -1.60
CA SER A 202 -18.30 1.18 -2.94
C SER A 202 -17.27 1.88 -3.83
N VAL A 203 -17.30 1.56 -5.12
CA VAL A 203 -16.43 2.18 -6.14
C VAL A 203 -16.67 3.70 -6.21
N GLU A 204 -17.92 4.13 -6.14
CA GLU A 204 -18.30 5.54 -6.16
C GLU A 204 -17.67 6.34 -5.01
N LYS A 205 -17.71 5.80 -3.78
CA LYS A 205 -17.09 6.44 -2.62
C LYS A 205 -15.58 6.63 -2.82
N VAL A 206 -14.91 5.64 -3.41
CA VAL A 206 -13.48 5.72 -3.74
C VAL A 206 -13.22 6.81 -4.80
N ILE A 207 -14.00 6.84 -5.89
CA ILE A 207 -13.87 7.85 -6.95
C ILE A 207 -14.05 9.26 -6.39
N ASN A 208 -15.11 9.50 -5.63
CA ASN A 208 -15.44 10.81 -5.10
C ASN A 208 -14.35 11.29 -4.14
N SER A 209 -13.90 10.43 -3.21
CA SER A 209 -12.81 10.76 -2.29
C SER A 209 -11.52 11.12 -3.03
N ILE A 210 -11.18 10.39 -4.09
CA ILE A 210 -9.99 10.67 -4.91
C ILE A 210 -10.12 12.03 -5.59
N LYS A 211 -11.26 12.30 -6.24
CA LYS A 211 -11.52 13.56 -6.94
C LYS A 211 -11.46 14.76 -6.00
N GLU A 212 -12.15 14.69 -4.86
CA GLU A 212 -12.16 15.74 -3.83
C GLU A 212 -10.76 16.02 -3.26
N THR A 213 -9.90 15.01 -3.16
CA THR A 213 -8.54 15.19 -2.65
C THR A 213 -7.58 15.73 -3.73
N LEU A 214 -7.92 15.60 -5.01
CA LEU A 214 -7.07 16.01 -6.15
C LEU A 214 -7.52 17.31 -6.82
N SER A 215 -8.74 17.79 -6.55
CA SER A 215 -9.22 19.13 -6.89
C SER A 215 -8.53 20.20 -6.05
#